data_AF-D4BJX8-F1
#
_entry.id   AF-D4BJX8-F1
#
_cell.length_a   1.000
_cell.length_b   1.000
_cell.length_c   1.000
_cell.angle_alpha   90.00
_cell.angle_beta   90.00
_cell.angle_gamma   90.00
#
_symmetry.space_group_name_H-M   'P 1'
#
loop_
_entity.id
_entity.type
_entity.pdbx_description
1 polymer ?
#
loop_
_entity_poly.entity_id
_entity_poly.type
_entity_poly.pdbx_seq_one_letter_code
_entity_poly.pdbx_strand_id
1 'polypeptide(L)' 'MTTYYSQHPSRHLKGDCLKGAGFETGRGVTVKISEGCIVLMADNNEVQELR' A
#
# COMPACT_ATOMS: atom_id res chain seq x y z
N MET A 1 -25.30 -19.50 -8.79
CA MET A 1 -24.68 -18.46 -7.96
C MET A 1 -23.36 -18.08 -8.61
N THR A 2 -23.35 -17.03 -9.43
CA THR A 2 -22.15 -16.58 -10.15
C THR A 2 -21.29 -15.76 -9.20
N THR A 3 -20.10 -16.25 -8.89
CA THR A 3 -19.11 -15.50 -8.11
C THR A 3 -18.62 -14.33 -8.97
N TYR A 4 -19.14 -13.14 -8.71
CA TYR A 4 -18.68 -11.92 -9.35
C TYR A 4 -17.32 -11.55 -8.76
N TYR A 5 -16.25 -11.95 -9.44
CA TYR A 5 -14.91 -11.49 -9.09
C TYR A 5 -14.77 -10.03 -9.52
N SER A 6 -14.43 -9.18 -8.56
CA SER A 6 -14.00 -7.81 -8.82
C SER A 6 -12.75 -7.87 -9.70
N GLN A 7 -12.83 -7.32 -10.91
CA GLN A 7 -11.73 -7.29 -11.89
C GLN A 7 -10.70 -6.20 -11.58
N HIS A 8 -10.43 -5.94 -10.29
CA HIS A 8 -9.45 -4.96 -9.88
C HIS A 8 -8.11 -5.66 -9.62
N PRO A 9 -7.01 -5.19 -10.23
CA PRO A 9 -5.69 -5.72 -9.93
C PRO A 9 -5.39 -5.46 -8.45
N SER A 10 -5.02 -6.50 -7.73
CA SER A 10 -4.63 -6.42 -6.33
C SER A 10 -3.24 -7.02 -6.13
N ARG A 11 -2.48 -6.44 -5.21
CA ARG A 11 -1.16 -6.94 -4.83
C ARG A 11 -1.19 -7.24 -3.34
N HIS A 12 -0.98 -8.50 -2.99
CA HIS A 12 -0.99 -8.94 -1.60
C HIS A 12 0.44 -8.91 -1.06
N LEU A 13 0.67 -8.16 0.02
CA LEU A 13 1.95 -8.10 0.71
C LEU A 13 1.96 -9.15 1.83
N LYS A 14 3.08 -9.83 2.02
CA LYS A 14 3.27 -10.82 3.09
C LYS A 14 4.66 -10.64 3.72
N GLY A 15 4.73 -10.73 5.05
CA GLY A 15 5.99 -10.72 5.80
C GLY A 15 5.77 -10.32 7.25
N ASP A 16 6.58 -10.88 8.16
CA ASP A 16 6.45 -10.64 9.60
C ASP A 16 6.82 -9.20 9.99
N CYS A 17 7.62 -8.52 9.16
CA CYS A 17 8.10 -7.17 9.40
C CYS A 17 7.17 -6.05 8.88
N LEU A 18 6.00 -6.37 8.29
CA LEU A 18 5.10 -5.36 7.72
C LEU A 18 4.64 -4.35 8.77
N LYS A 19 4.30 -4.83 9.96
CA LYS A 19 3.94 -4.01 11.11
C LYS A 19 5.08 -3.09 11.56
N GLY A 20 6.30 -3.63 11.64
CA GLY A 20 7.50 -2.86 11.97
C GLY A 20 7.82 -1.77 10.94
N ALA A 21 7.43 -1.99 9.68
CA ALA A 21 7.54 -1.01 8.60
C ALA A 21 6.33 -0.05 8.50
N GLY A 22 5.38 -0.10 9.44
CA GLY A 22 4.23 0.81 9.52
C GLY A 22 3.03 0.42 8.66
N PHE A 23 3.04 -0.78 8.06
CA PHE A 23 1.90 -1.32 7.29
C PHE A 23 0.93 -2.06 8.21
N GLU A 24 -0.19 -1.43 8.52
CA GLU A 24 -1.33 -2.05 9.21
C GLU A 24 -2.58 -2.05 8.29
N THR A 25 -3.52 -2.95 8.52
CA THR A 25 -4.79 -2.98 7.79
C THR A 25 -5.54 -1.65 7.94
N GLY A 26 -5.98 -1.07 6.82
CA GLY A 26 -6.67 0.23 6.80
C GLY A 26 -5.73 1.45 6.80
N ARG A 27 -4.41 1.26 6.86
CA ARG A 27 -3.43 2.34 6.65
C ARG A 27 -3.40 2.75 5.18
N GLY A 28 -3.45 4.06 4.93
CA GLY A 28 -3.14 4.63 3.62
C GLY A 28 -1.69 4.35 3.22
N VAL A 29 -1.45 4.25 1.92
CA VAL A 29 -0.09 4.10 1.37
C VAL A 29 0.11 5.08 0.22
N THR A 30 1.29 5.67 0.18
CA THR A 30 1.76 6.41 -0.98
C THR A 30 2.42 5.43 -1.95
N VAL A 31 1.98 5.49 -3.21
CA VAL A 31 2.52 4.66 -4.30
C VAL A 31 3.37 5.53 -5.22
N LYS A 32 4.61 5.12 -5.48
CA LYS A 32 5.50 5.76 -6.45
C LYS A 32 5.99 4.76 -7.48
N ILE A 33 6.23 5.23 -8.70
CA ILE A 33 6.96 4.49 -9.73
C ILE A 33 8.37 5.05 -9.80
N SER A 34 9.38 4.20 -9.59
CA SER A 34 10.78 4.60 -9.63
C SER A 34 11.59 3.49 -10.30
N GLU A 35 12.33 3.83 -11.35
CA GLU A 35 13.22 2.90 -12.06
C GLU A 35 12.56 1.56 -12.47
N GLY A 36 11.29 1.62 -12.88
CA GLY A 36 10.53 0.43 -13.27
C GLY A 36 9.97 -0.40 -12.11
N CYS A 37 10.14 0.07 -10.87
CA CYS A 37 9.62 -0.56 -9.66
C CYS A 37 8.44 0.23 -9.07
N ILE A 38 7.50 -0.49 -8.44
CA ILE A 38 6.45 0.10 -7.60
C ILE A 38 7.00 0.19 -6.18
N VAL A 39 7.14 1.39 -5.66
CA VAL A 39 7.53 1.66 -4.29
C VAL A 39 6.27 1.97 -3.48
N LEU A 40 6.03 1.17 -2.44
CA LEU A 40 4.94 1.36 -1.49
C LEU A 40 5.51 1.93 -0.20
N MET A 41 4.99 3.05 0.24
CA MET A 41 5.36 3.70 1.50
C MET A 41 4.10 3.79 2.36
N ALA A 42 4.15 3.26 3.59
CA ALA A 42 3.10 3.54 4.55
C ALA A 42 3.04 5.06 4.75
N ASP A 43 1.84 5.63 4.65
CA ASP A 43 1.69 7.06 4.96
C ASP A 43 2.11 7.28 6.41
N ASN A 44 2.56 8.48 6.76
CA ASN A 44 2.73 8.88 8.14
C ASN A 44 1.66 9.90 8.53
N ASN A 45 1.34 9.99 9.82
CA ASN A 45 0.36 10.97 10.32
C ASN A 45 0.97 12.38 10.40
N GLU A 46 2.27 12.52 10.15
CA GLU A 46 2.87 13.81 9.87
C GLU A 46 2.33 14.30 8.52
N VAL A 47 1.35 15.21 8.59
CA VAL A 47 0.84 15.96 7.45
C VAL A 47 2.05 16.44 6.66
N GLN A 48 2.24 15.90 5.45
CA GLN A 48 3.16 16.48 4.49
C GLN A 48 2.56 17.86 4.15
N GLU A 49 3.00 18.90 4.86
CA GLU A 49 2.77 20.28 4.45
C GLU A 49 3.31 20.39 3.02
N LEU A 50 2.39 20.48 2.06
CA LEU A 50 2.70 20.81 0.68
C LEU A 50 3.24 22.24 0.69
N ARG A 51 4.56 22.38 0.82
CA ARG A 51 5.25 23.65 0.71
C ARG A 51 5.65 23.93 -0.73
#